data_AF-A0A1L9GM11-F1
#
_entry.id   AF-A0A1L9GM11-F1
#
_cell.length_a   1.000
_cell.length_b   1.000
_cell.length_c   1.000
_cell.angle_alpha   90.00
_cell.angle_beta   90.00
_cell.angle_gamma   90.00
#
_symmetry.space_group_name_H-M   'P 1'
#
loop_
_entity.id
_entity.type
_entity.pdbx_description
1 polymer ?
#
loop_
_entity_poly.entity_id
_entity_poly.type
_entity_poly.pdbx_seq_one_letter_code
_entity_poly.pdbx_strand_id
1 'polypeptide(L)' 'MGGDEFLIVASRVNEQQMHQMCGDIVKTVDQTMIDSGYPISLSIGMATYSDTARSVSEILHEVDLEMYRHKTEGKKTQ' A
#
# COMPACT_ATOMS: atom_id res chain seq x y z
N MET A 1 0.88 12.65 2.32
CA MET A 1 0.39 12.20 3.64
C MET A 1 -0.58 13.23 4.19
N GLY A 2 -1.86 13.11 3.85
CA GLY A 2 -2.93 13.94 4.44
C GLY A 2 -4.31 13.36 4.15
N GLY A 3 -5.24 13.52 5.10
CA GLY A 3 -6.60 13.00 4.98
C GLY A 3 -6.67 11.50 5.28
N ASP A 4 -6.70 10.68 4.23
CA ASP A 4 -6.94 9.23 4.22
C ASP A 4 -5.68 8.40 3.86
N GLU A 5 -4.51 9.03 3.83
CA GLU A 5 -3.24 8.38 3.51
C GLU A 5 -2.51 7.88 4.77
N PHE A 6 -2.03 6.64 4.72
CA PHE A 6 -1.28 6.00 5.80
C PHE A 6 0.06 5.46 5.29
N LEU A 7 1.10 5.54 6.14
CA LEU A 7 2.42 4.96 5.88
C LEU A 7 2.72 3.86 6.90
N ILE A 8 3.10 2.69 6.41
CA ILE A 8 3.55 1.57 7.24
C ILE A 8 5.04 1.34 6.97
N VAL A 9 5.84 1.37 8.02
CA VAL A 9 7.28 1.07 7.97
C VAL A 9 7.52 -0.24 8.71
N ALA A 10 7.91 -1.28 7.98
CA ALA A 10 8.20 -2.60 8.53
C ALA A 10 9.71 -2.87 8.47
N SER A 11 10.30 -3.17 9.63
CA SER A 11 11.71 -3.58 9.71
C SER A 11 11.84 -5.10 9.66
N ARG A 12 12.94 -5.59 9.09
CA ARG A 12 13.29 -7.04 9.02
C ARG A 12 12.28 -7.89 8.25
N VAL A 13 11.54 -7.29 7.33
CA VAL A 13 10.70 -7.99 6.36
C VAL A 13 11.41 -8.02 5.02
N ASN A 14 11.35 -9.15 4.32
CA ASN A 14 11.74 -9.22 2.92
C ASN A 14 10.56 -8.85 2.01
N GLU A 15 10.83 -8.73 0.72
CA GLU A 15 9.83 -8.37 -0.30
C GLU A 15 8.62 -9.30 -0.29
N GLN A 16 8.83 -10.62 -0.19
CA GLN A 16 7.74 -11.60 -0.15
C GLN A 16 6.85 -11.41 1.09
N GLN A 17 7.45 -11.18 2.25
CA GLN A 17 6.71 -10.92 3.50
C GLN A 17 5.97 -9.59 3.43
N MET A 18 6.56 -8.58 2.79
CA MET A 18 5.91 -7.28 2.58
C MET A 18 4.68 -7.43 1.68
N HIS A 19 4.80 -8.14 0.56
CA HIS A 19 3.65 -8.46 -0.30
C HIS A 19 2.54 -9.20 0.44
N GLN A 20 2.90 -10.20 1.26
CA GLN A 20 1.91 -10.93 2.06
C GLN A 20 1.19 -10.01 3.03
N MET A 21 1.93 -9.15 3.74
CA MET A 21 1.37 -8.17 4.67
C MET A 21 0.42 -7.20 3.96
N CYS A 22 0.79 -6.69 2.78
CA CYS A 22 -0.09 -5.83 1.98
C CYS A 22 -1.39 -6.56 1.58
N GLY A 23 -1.30 -7.81 1.13
CA GLY A 23 -2.46 -8.62 0.78
C GLY A 23 -3.40 -8.86 1.96
N ASP A 24 -2.84 -9.16 3.14
CA ASP A 24 -3.61 -9.37 4.37
C ASP A 24 -4.32 -8.09 4.83
N ILE A 25 -3.66 -6.93 4.71
CA ILE A 25 -4.26 -5.62 5.02
C ILE A 25 -5.44 -5.33 4.09
N VAL A 26 -5.27 -5.48 2.77
CA VAL A 26 -6.34 -5.24 1.78
C VAL A 26 -7.53 -6.13 2.10
N LYS A 27 -7.30 -7.44 2.25
CA LYS A 27 -8.37 -8.41 2.53
C LYS A 27 -9.12 -8.09 3.82
N THR A 28 -8.39 -7.72 4.87
CA THR A 28 -8.98 -7.42 6.18
C THR A 28 -9.84 -6.16 6.12
N VAL A 29 -9.33 -5.11 5.47
CA VAL A 29 -10.06 -3.84 5.35
C VAL A 29 -11.27 -4.00 4.43
N ASP A 30 -11.13 -4.64 3.28
CA ASP A 30 -12.25 -4.89 2.36
C ASP A 30 -13.38 -5.64 3.07
N GLN A 31 -13.05 -6.73 3.79
CA GLN A 31 -14.05 -7.50 4.55
C GLN A 31 -14.73 -6.64 5.63
N THR A 32 -13.94 -5.90 6.41
CA THR A 32 -14.45 -5.04 7.49
C THR A 32 -15.38 -3.96 6.96
N MET A 33 -15.03 -3.36 5.81
CA MET A 33 -15.77 -2.28 5.18
C MET A 33 -17.08 -2.79 4.57
N ILE A 34 -17.05 -3.95 3.91
CA ILE A 34 -18.25 -4.66 3.42
C ILE A 34 -19.20 -4.98 4.58
N ASP A 35 -18.70 -5.56 5.67
CA ASP A 35 -19.52 -5.94 6.84
C ASP A 35 -20.13 -4.72 7.53
N SER A 36 -19.46 -3.57 7.44
CA SER A 36 -19.93 -2.28 7.98
C SER A 36 -20.88 -1.54 7.04
N GLY A 37 -21.11 -2.05 5.82
CA GLY A 37 -21.97 -1.42 4.81
C GLY A 37 -21.35 -0.20 4.12
N TYR A 38 -20.04 -0.01 4.21
CA TYR A 38 -19.31 1.06 3.55
C TYR A 38 -18.39 0.48 2.47
N PRO A 39 -18.63 0.70 1.17
CA PRO A 39 -17.81 0.12 0.11
C PRO A 39 -16.52 0.92 -0.10
N ILE A 40 -15.66 0.95 0.92
CA ILE A 40 -14.34 1.60 0.88
C ILE A 40 -13.29 0.54 0.56
N SER A 41 -12.48 0.80 -0.47
CA SER A 41 -11.35 -0.04 -0.88
C SER A 41 -10.02 0.68 -0.66
N LEU A 42 -8.96 -0.06 -0.38
CA LEU A 42 -7.60 0.50 -0.27
C LEU A 42 -6.83 0.44 -1.58
N SER A 43 -5.90 1.38 -1.75
CA SER A 43 -4.82 1.29 -2.72
C SER A 43 -3.51 1.37 -1.96
N ILE A 44 -2.64 0.38 -2.14
CA ILE A 44 -1.36 0.28 -1.42
C ILE A 44 -0.24 0.30 -2.47
N GLY A 45 0.71 1.20 -2.28
CA GLY A 45 2.04 1.10 -2.88
C GLY A 45 3.03 0.67 -1.79
N MET A 46 4.08 -0.03 -2.18
CA MET A 46 5.10 -0.54 -1.29
C MET A 46 6.47 -0.48 -1.95
N ALA A 47 7.50 -0.39 -1.13
CA ALA A 47 8.85 -0.55 -1.63
C ALA A 47 9.73 -1.16 -0.56
N THR A 48 10.67 -2.00 -0.99
CA THR A 48 11.64 -2.63 -0.11
C THR A 48 13.04 -2.21 -0.49
N TYR A 49 13.87 -1.99 0.52
CA TYR A 49 15.23 -1.49 0.33
C TYR A 49 16.18 -2.31 1.17
N SER A 50 17.20 -2.85 0.51
CA SER A 50 18.32 -3.56 1.12
C SER A 50 19.57 -2.70 1.22
N ASP A 51 19.62 -1.57 0.51
CA ASP A 51 20.77 -0.68 0.42
C ASP A 51 20.47 0.69 1.04
N THR A 52 21.44 1.20 1.78
CA THR A 52 21.43 2.48 2.52
C THR A 52 21.59 3.72 1.64
N ALA A 53 21.86 3.56 0.34
CA ALA A 53 22.16 4.69 -0.55
C ALA A 53 20.94 5.53 -0.97
N ARG A 54 19.71 5.09 -0.72
CA ARG A 54 18.50 5.83 -1.09
C ARG A 54 18.00 6.71 0.05
N SER A 55 17.62 7.93 -0.29
CA SER A 55 16.97 8.84 0.65
C SER A 55 15.52 8.43 0.91
N VAL A 56 15.02 8.73 2.11
CA VAL A 56 13.61 8.50 2.46
C VAL A 56 12.65 9.18 1.48
N SER A 57 13.03 10.33 0.91
CA SER A 57 12.21 11.04 -0.06
C SER A 57 12.03 10.27 -1.37
N GLU A 58 13.09 9.62 -1.87
CA GLU A 58 13.02 8.79 -3.07
C GLU A 58 12.15 7.56 -2.84
N ILE A 59 12.27 6.98 -1.64
CA ILE A 59 11.47 5.84 -1.21
C ILE A 59 9.98 6.18 -1.23
N LEU A 60 9.61 7.29 -0.58
CA LEU A 60 8.23 7.71 -0.49
C LEU A 60 7.66 8.07 -1.87
N HIS A 61 8.47 8.66 -2.75
CA HIS A 61 8.05 8.96 -4.11
C HIS A 61 7.74 7.69 -4.92
N GLU A 62 8.54 6.63 -4.76
CA GLU A 62 8.33 5.33 -5.41
C GLU A 62 7.04 4.66 -4.93
N VAL A 63 6.82 4.63 -3.60
CA VAL A 63 5.59 4.10 -2.99
C VAL A 63 4.36 4.86 -3.49
N ASP A 64 4.43 6.19 -3.57
CA ASP A 64 3.32 7.02 -4.04
C ASP A 64 2.96 6.75 -5.51
N LEU A 65 3.99 6.62 -6.37
CA LEU A 65 3.80 6.26 -7.79
C LEU A 65 3.15 4.88 -7.94
N GLU A 66 3.59 3.88 -7.18
CA GLU A 66 3.02 2.55 -7.23
C GLU A 66 1.57 2.51 -6.73
N MET A 67 1.29 3.22 -5.63
CA MET A 67 -0.08 3.39 -5.13
C MET A 67 -0.98 4.03 -6.18
N TYR A 68 -0.51 5.10 -6.84
CA TYR A 68 -1.26 5.78 -7.88
C TYR A 68 -1.57 4.85 -9.06
N ARG A 69 -0.61 4.02 -9.47
CA ARG A 69 -0.82 3.00 -10.51
C ARG A 69 -1.96 2.06 -10.13
N HIS A 70 -1.92 1.46 -8.95
CA HIS A 70 -2.98 0.58 -8.45
C HIS A 70 -4.35 1.28 -8.41
N LYS A 71 -4.38 2.54 -7.97
CA LYS A 71 -5.61 3.35 -7.91
C LYS A 71 -6.20 3.60 -9.30
N THR A 72 -5.37 3.71 -10.34
CA THR A 72 -5.84 3.90 -11.72
C THR A 72 -6.20 2.59 -12.41
N GLU A 73 -5.55 1.48 -12.07
CA GLU A 73 -5.87 0.15 -12.59
C GLU A 73 -7.24 -0.32 -12.09
N GLY A 74 -7.53 -0.17 -10.79
CA GLY A 74 -8.83 -0.49 -10.21
C GLY A 74 -10.00 0.34 -10.77
N LYS A 75 -9.73 1.53 -11.30
CA LYS A 75 -10.72 2.40 -11.97
C LYS A 75 -11.02 2.03 -13.41
N LYS A 76 -10.15 1.27 -14.09
CA LYS A 76 -10.35 0.86 -15.50
C LYS A 76 -11.22 -0.39 -15.64
N THR A 77 -11.47 -1.11 -14.55
CA THR A 77 -12.21 -2.38 -14.52
C THR A 77 -13.61 -2.27 -13.92
N GLN A 78 -14.12 -1.06 -13.67
CA GLN A 78 -15.51 -0.79 -13.28
C GLN A 78 -16.29 -0.12 -14.41
#